data_AF-A0AAJ2ABQ8-F1
#
_entry.id   AF-A0AAJ2ABQ8-F1
#
_cell.length_a   1.000
_cell.length_b   1.000
_cell.length_c   1.000
_cell.angle_alpha   90.00
_cell.angle_beta   90.00
_cell.angle_gamma   90.00
#
_symmetry.space_group_name_H-M   'P 1'
#
loop_
_entity.id
_entity.type
_entity.pdbx_description
1 polymer ?
#
loop_
_entity_poly.entity_id
_entity_poly.type
_entity_poly.pdbx_seq_one_letter_code
_entity_poly.pdbx_strand_id
1 'polypeptide(L)' 'MKIELELTKKVYDGLVMVASTASERNVGRHGSTTHGAIDVSRMLEMLAEDVSMMHTRPASLEASNMFSVFASHGYRFE' A
#
# COMPACT_ATOMS: atom_id res chain seq x y z
N MET A 1 -4.47 13.66 -11.39
CA MET A 1 -4.12 12.67 -12.42
C MET A 1 -5.03 11.46 -12.20
N LYS A 2 -5.55 10.81 -13.25
CA LYS A 2 -6.30 9.55 -13.13
C LYS A 2 -5.39 8.41 -13.60
N ILE A 3 -5.32 7.33 -12.82
CA ILE A 3 -4.64 6.08 -13.19
C ILE A 3 -5.69 4.97 -13.15
N GLU A 4 -5.76 4.16 -14.20
CA GLU A 4 -6.65 3.01 -14.28
C GLU A 4 -5.82 1.73 -14.41
N LEU A 5 -6.22 0.68 -13.68
CA LEU A 5 -5.55 -0.62 -13.67
C LEU A 5 -6.57 -1.70 -14.02
N GLU A 6 -6.23 -2.56 -14.96
CA GLU A 6 -6.99 -3.78 -15.22
C GLU A 6 -6.33 -4.95 -14.47
N LEU A 7 -7.10 -5.58 -13.58
CA LEU A 7 -6.61 -6.66 -12.72
C LEU A 7 -7.35 -7.96 -13.03
N THR A 8 -6.63 -9.08 -12.97
CA THR A 8 -7.30 -10.38 -12.96
C THR A 8 -8.15 -10.51 -11.70
N LYS A 9 -9.26 -11.26 -11.79
CA LYS A 9 -10.12 -11.52 -10.63
C LYS A 9 -9.33 -12.07 -9.44
N LYS A 10 -8.37 -12.98 -9.69
CA LYS A 10 -7.52 -13.57 -8.64
C LYS A 10 -6.74 -12.51 -7.86
N VAL A 11 -6.16 -11.52 -8.55
CA VAL A 11 -5.41 -10.44 -7.90
C VAL A 11 -6.37 -9.56 -7.10
N TYR A 12 -7.51 -9.18 -7.70
CA TYR A 12 -8.52 -8.38 -7.04
C TYR A 12 -9.05 -9.03 -5.76
N ASP A 13 -9.38 -10.33 -5.81
CA ASP A 13 -9.83 -11.09 -4.63
C ASP A 13 -8.77 -11.06 -3.52
N GLY A 14 -7.48 -11.18 -3.87
CA GLY A 14 -6.37 -11.03 -2.93
C GLY A 14 -6.32 -9.64 -2.27
N LEU A 15 -6.52 -8.58 -3.05
CA LEU A 15 -6.56 -7.21 -2.53
C LEU A 15 -7.73 -7.01 -1.56
N VAL A 16 -8.92 -7.52 -1.91
CA VAL A 16 -10.10 -7.48 -1.03
C VAL A 16 -9.81 -8.18 0.29
N MET A 17 -9.20 -9.36 0.26
CA MET A 17 -8.87 -10.10 1.49
C MET A 17 -7.91 -9.33 2.40
N VAL A 18 -6.89 -8.69 1.83
CA VAL A 18 -5.92 -7.88 2.61
C VAL A 18 -6.61 -6.65 3.21
N ALA A 19 -7.36 -5.89 2.42
CA ALA A 19 -8.05 -4.69 2.88
C ALA A 19 -9.07 -5.00 3.98
N SER A 20 -9.87 -6.05 3.80
CA SER A 20 -10.84 -6.50 4.81
C SER A 20 -10.15 -6.93 6.09
N THR A 21 -9.07 -7.71 6.01
CA THR A 21 -8.31 -8.14 7.20
C THR A 21 -7.73 -6.93 7.96
N ALA A 22 -7.15 -5.96 7.25
CA ALA A 22 -6.60 -4.76 7.87
C ALA A 22 -7.69 -3.95 8.60
N SER A 23 -8.86 -3.80 7.97
CA SER A 23 -10.03 -3.11 8.52
C SER A 23 -10.61 -3.81 9.74
N GLU A 24 -10.78 -5.13 9.70
CA GLU A 24 -11.24 -5.94 10.83
C GLU A 24 -10.29 -5.80 12.03
N ARG A 25 -8.98 -5.82 11.78
CA ARG A 25 -7.96 -5.62 12.83
C ARG A 25 -7.99 -4.22 13.40
N ASN A 26 -8.29 -3.19 12.60
CA ASN A 26 -8.50 -1.83 13.11
C ASN A 26 -9.70 -1.77 14.05
N VAL A 27 -10.84 -2.37 13.66
CA VAL A 27 -12.04 -2.47 14.52
C VAL A 27 -11.73 -3.20 15.82
N GLY A 28 -11.03 -4.34 15.74
CA GLY A 28 -10.60 -5.11 16.92
C GLY A 28 -9.62 -4.38 17.83
N ARG A 29 -8.96 -3.31 17.34
CA ARG A 29 -8.09 -2.41 18.11
C ARG A 29 -8.77 -1.08 18.44
N HIS A 30 -10.11 -1.02 18.39
CA HIS A 30 -10.91 0.18 18.68
C HIS A 30 -10.52 1.41 17.84
N GLY A 31 -10.11 1.23 16.58
CA GLY A 31 -9.79 2.36 15.71
C GLY A 31 -8.38 2.92 15.89
N SER A 32 -7.45 2.18 16.50
CA SER A 32 -6.09 2.65 16.82
C SER A 32 -5.15 2.78 15.60
N THR A 33 -5.60 2.54 14.36
CA THR A 33 -4.78 2.79 13.17
C THR A 33 -4.92 4.25 12.72
N THR A 34 -3.86 4.81 12.15
CA THR A 34 -3.83 6.20 11.67
C THR A 34 -4.78 6.46 10.50
N HIS A 35 -5.24 5.40 9.82
CA HIS A 35 -6.05 5.48 8.60
C HIS A 35 -7.46 4.88 8.77
N GLY A 36 -7.77 4.32 9.94
CA GLY A 36 -9.05 3.66 10.18
C GLY A 36 -9.25 2.38 9.37
N ALA A 37 -10.50 2.11 9.00
CA ALA A 37 -10.85 1.05 8.07
C ALA A 37 -10.57 1.51 6.63
N ILE A 38 -10.07 0.59 5.81
CA ILE A 38 -9.67 0.81 4.41
C ILE A 38 -10.35 -0.21 3.48
N ASP A 39 -10.60 0.21 2.24
CA ASP A 39 -10.99 -0.66 1.14
C ASP A 39 -9.84 -0.83 0.14
N VAL A 40 -10.09 -1.53 -0.97
CA VAL A 40 -9.06 -1.76 -2.01
C VAL A 40 -8.55 -0.45 -2.59
N SER A 41 -9.43 0.50 -2.89
CA SER A 41 -9.05 1.78 -3.47
C SER A 41 -8.15 2.57 -2.54
N ARG A 42 -8.55 2.74 -1.27
CA ARG A 42 -7.76 3.48 -0.29
C ARG A 42 -6.41 2.80 0.01
N MET A 43 -6.39 1.47 0.05
CA MET A 43 -5.14 0.71 0.21
C MET A 43 -4.17 0.96 -0.96
N LEU A 44 -4.67 0.99 -2.20
CA LEU A 44 -3.84 1.27 -3.38
C LEU A 44 -3.36 2.72 -3.43
N GLU A 45 -4.19 3.68 -3.00
CA GLU A 45 -3.77 5.07 -2.83
C GLU A 45 -2.63 5.20 -1.83
N MET A 46 -2.75 4.57 -0.66
CA MET A 46 -1.68 4.57 0.36
C MET A 46 -0.38 3.98 -0.17
N LEU A 47 -0.45 2.87 -0.92
CA LEU A 47 0.72 2.28 -1.55
C LEU A 47 1.36 3.25 -2.56
N ALA A 48 0.56 3.95 -3.36
CA ALA A 48 1.05 4.95 -4.29
C ALA A 48 1.71 6.14 -3.57
N GLU A 49 1.13 6.60 -2.46
CA GLU A 49 1.71 7.62 -1.59
C GLU A 49 3.08 7.16 -1.05
N ASP A 50 3.18 5.95 -0.49
CA ASP A 50 4.43 5.38 0.03
C ASP A 50 5.53 5.27 -1.03
N VAL A 51 5.17 4.80 -2.24
CA VAL A 51 6.11 4.74 -3.37
C VAL A 51 6.59 6.13 -3.78
N SER A 52 5.71 7.14 -3.77
CA SER A 52 6.10 8.52 -4.08
C SER A 52 7.10 9.11 -3.06
N MET A 53 7.08 8.62 -1.82
CA MET A 53 8.03 9.04 -0.78
C MET A 53 9.46 8.61 -1.07
N MET A 54 9.68 7.57 -1.89
CA MET A 54 11.03 7.22 -2.38
C MET A 54 11.73 8.42 -3.04
N HIS A 55 10.98 9.31 -3.68
CA HIS A 55 11.52 10.53 -4.27
C HIS A 55 11.41 11.74 -3.34
N THR A 56 10.25 11.95 -2.70
CA THR A 56 9.99 13.20 -1.96
C THR A 56 10.54 13.19 -0.54
N ARG A 57 10.69 12.01 0.09
CA ARG A 57 11.16 11.80 1.47
C ARG A 57 11.97 10.49 1.57
N PRO A 58 13.10 10.34 0.85
CA PRO A 58 13.82 9.07 0.71
C PRO A 58 14.32 8.45 2.03
N ALA A 59 14.48 9.26 3.08
CA ALA A 59 14.90 8.79 4.41
C ALA A 59 13.73 8.32 5.30
N SER A 60 12.48 8.35 4.82
CA SER A 60 11.33 7.87 5.58
C SER A 60 11.30 6.33 5.65
N LEU A 61 10.60 5.80 6.65
CA LEU A 61 10.43 4.35 6.79
C LEU A 61 9.64 3.76 5.61
N GLU A 62 8.63 4.48 5.14
CA GLU A 62 7.80 4.13 3.98
C GLU A 62 8.67 4.00 2.72
N ALA A 63 9.51 5.02 2.46
CA ALA A 63 10.46 5.01 1.35
C ALA A 63 11.45 3.83 1.45
N SER A 64 12.04 3.60 2.63
CA SER A 64 12.98 2.49 2.86
C SER A 64 12.35 1.12 2.59
N ASN A 65 11.09 0.94 2.99
CA ASN A 65 10.35 -0.30 2.72
C ASN A 65 10.10 -0.46 1.21
N MET A 66 9.71 0.61 0.51
CA MET A 66 9.48 0.56 -0.93
C MET A 66 10.78 0.34 -1.72
N PHE A 67 11.91 0.93 -1.34
CA PHE A 67 13.22 0.59 -1.92
C PHE A 67 13.51 -0.91 -1.82
N SER A 68 13.20 -1.53 -0.69
CA SER A 68 13.40 -2.97 -0.49
C SER A 68 12.49 -3.81 -1.40
N VAL A 69 11.22 -3.43 -1.55
CA VAL A 69 10.28 -4.09 -2.47
C VAL A 69 10.80 -4.03 -3.90
N PHE A 70 11.15 -2.85 -4.39
CA PHE A 70 11.63 -2.71 -5.76
C PHE A 70 13.02 -3.36 -5.96
N ALA A 71 13.91 -3.32 -4.97
CA ALA A 71 15.19 -4.03 -5.03
C ALA A 71 14.99 -5.55 -5.13
N SER A 72 13.96 -6.12 -4.48
CA SER A 72 13.63 -7.54 -4.62
C SER A 72 13.20 -7.94 -6.04
N HIS A 73 12.75 -6.96 -6.82
CA HIS A 73 12.45 -7.09 -8.25
C HIS A 73 13.62 -6.70 -9.16
N GLY A 74 14.80 -6.40 -8.61
CA GLY A 74 16.03 -6.10 -9.35
C GLY A 74 16.20 -4.63 -9.75
N TYR A 75 15.31 -3.73 -9.33
CA TYR A 75 15.47 -2.29 -9.58
C TYR A 75 16.54 -1.69 -8.67
N ARG A 76 17.34 -0.77 -9.22
CA ARG A 76 18.35 0.01 -8.49
C ARG A 76 17.98 1.48 -8.57
N PHE A 77 17.93 2.12 -7.42
CA PHE A 77 17.73 3.56 -7.28
C PHE A 77 19.05 4.07 -6.70
N GLU A 78 19.89 4.62 -7.58
CA GLU A 78 21.20 5.19 -7.26
C GLU A 78 21.06 6.57 -6.61
#